data_AF-A0ABD5T6V2-F1
#
_entry.id   AF-A0ABD5T6V2-F1
#
_cell.length_a   1.000
_cell.length_b   1.000
_cell.length_c   1.000
_cell.angle_alpha   90.00
_cell.angle_beta   90.00
_cell.angle_gamma   90.00
#
_symmetry.space_group_name_H-M   'P 1'
#
loop_
_entity.id
_entity.type
_entity.pdbx_description
1 polymer ?
#
loop_
_entity_poly.entity_id
_entity_poly.type
_entity_poly.pdbx_seq_one_letter_code
_entity_poly.pdbx_strand_id
1 'polypeptide(L)' 'MALSANVTVTMPMEMVNNIDEEADLLGMSRAEYIRNAVRTANGTPFDYPNDLLTEKKNAATTEA' A
#
# COMPACT_ATOMS: atom_id res chain seq x y z
N MET A 1 6.77 -14.16 -19.45
CA MET A 1 6.02 -15.13 -18.61
C MET A 1 5.88 -14.54 -17.23
N ALA A 2 4.67 -14.46 -16.67
CA ALA A 2 4.47 -13.99 -15.31
C ALA A 2 4.73 -15.15 -14.34
N LEU A 3 5.75 -15.02 -13.49
CA LEU A 3 5.99 -15.95 -12.38
C LEU A 3 5.06 -15.57 -11.23
N SER A 4 4.20 -16.49 -10.80
CA SER A 4 3.42 -16.32 -9.56
C SER A 4 4.14 -17.03 -8.42
N ALA A 5 4.34 -16.32 -7.31
CA ALA A 5 4.84 -16.87 -6.06
C ALA A 5 3.88 -16.46 -4.95
N ASN A 6 3.57 -17.39 -4.05
CA ASN A 6 2.68 -17.15 -2.90
C ASN A 6 3.53 -16.93 -1.65
N VAL A 7 3.22 -15.90 -0.88
CA VAL A 7 3.89 -15.59 0.39
C VAL A 7 2.84 -15.56 1.50
N THR A 8 3.07 -16.33 2.56
CA THR A 8 2.24 -16.35 3.77
C THR A 8 3.04 -15.77 4.92
N VAL A 9 2.51 -14.74 5.57
CA VAL A 9 3.15 -14.07 6.71
C VAL A 9 2.19 -14.09 7.88
N THR A 10 2.67 -14.48 9.06
CA THR A 10 1.92 -14.31 10.31
C THR A 10 2.20 -12.93 10.87
N MET A 11 1.16 -12.18 11.20
CA MET A 11 1.28 -10.85 11.78
C MET A 11 0.18 -10.61 12.84
N PRO A 12 0.38 -9.67 13.77
CA PRO A 12 -0.65 -9.29 14.74
C PRO A 12 -1.91 -8.77 14.06
N MET A 13 -3.07 -8.95 14.70
CA MET A 13 -4.36 -8.51 14.16
C MET A 13 -4.40 -7.00 13.88
N GLU A 14 -3.81 -6.20 14.76
CA GLU A 14 -3.72 -4.74 14.58
C GLU A 14 -3.01 -4.36 13.27
N MET A 15 -1.94 -5.07 12.91
CA MET A 15 -1.23 -4.81 11.66
C MET A 15 -2.08 -5.19 10.43
N VAL A 16 -2.86 -6.26 10.51
CA VAL A 16 -3.79 -6.64 9.42
C VAL A 16 -4.83 -5.55 9.20
N ASN A 17 -5.42 -5.05 10.29
CA ASN A 17 -6.44 -3.99 10.22
C ASN A 17 -5.86 -2.71 9.61
N ASN A 18 -4.68 -2.28 10.06
CA ASN A 18 -4.04 -1.09 9.51
C ASN A 18 -3.72 -1.23 8.01
N ILE A 19 -3.30 -2.42 7.56
CA ILE A 19 -3.07 -2.71 6.15
C ILE A 19 -4.37 -2.59 5.35
N ASP A 20 -5.48 -3.10 5.89
CA ASP A 20 -6.78 -3.06 5.22
C ASP A 20 -7.30 -1.64 5.10
N GLU A 21 -7.24 -0.86 6.18
CA GLU A 21 -7.68 0.54 6.20
C GLU A 21 -6.90 1.38 5.18
N GLU A 22 -5.57 1.25 5.16
CA GLU A 22 -4.73 1.99 4.22
C GLU A 22 -4.93 1.53 2.76
N ALA A 23 -5.12 0.22 2.53
CA ALA A 23 -5.43 -0.29 1.21
C ALA A 23 -6.76 0.27 0.69
N ASP A 24 -7.80 0.30 1.53
CA ASP A 24 -9.12 0.85 1.19
C ASP A 24 -9.05 2.36 0.91
N LEU A 25 -8.31 3.13 1.72
CA LEU A 25 -8.11 4.57 1.53
C LEU A 25 -7.47 4.89 0.17
N LEU A 26 -6.61 4.00 -0.32
CA LEU A 26 -5.89 4.15 -1.57
C LEU A 26 -6.58 3.46 -2.76
N GLY A 27 -7.72 2.80 -2.52
CA GLY A 27 -8.44 2.04 -3.55
C GLY A 27 -7.65 0.84 -4.09
N MET A 28 -6.73 0.30 -3.28
CA MET A 28 -5.86 -0.83 -3.64
C MET A 28 -6.37 -2.13 -3.04
N SER A 29 -6.07 -3.26 -3.68
CA SER A 29 -6.21 -4.55 -2.99
C SER A 29 -5.16 -4.69 -1.88
N ARG A 30 -5.46 -5.46 -0.83
CA ARG A 30 -4.48 -5.79 0.23
C ARG A 30 -3.12 -6.24 -0.32
N ALA A 31 -3.14 -7.14 -1.30
CA ALA A 31 -1.90 -7.67 -1.90
C ALA A 31 -1.13 -6.61 -2.70
N GLU A 32 -1.83 -5.67 -3.34
CA GLU A 32 -1.23 -4.54 -4.03
C GLU A 32 -0.61 -3.55 -3.06
N TYR A 33 -1.32 -3.18 -1.99
CA TYR A 33 -0.79 -2.34 -0.93
C TYR A 33 0.47 -2.95 -0.30
N ILE A 34 0.44 -4.24 0.07
CA ILE A 34 1.61 -4.92 0.64
C ILE A 34 2.80 -4.87 -0.32
N ARG A 35 2.59 -5.15 -1.61
CA ARG A 35 3.66 -5.06 -2.62
C ARG A 35 4.19 -3.64 -2.76
N ASN A 36 3.31 -2.64 -2.73
CA ASN A 36 3.69 -1.24 -2.78
C ASN A 36 4.53 -0.84 -1.56
N ALA A 37 4.05 -1.14 -0.36
CA ALA A 37 4.75 -0.89 0.90
C ALA A 37 6.14 -1.55 0.94
N VAL A 38 6.28 -2.77 0.43
CA VAL A 38 7.59 -3.45 0.33
C VAL A 38 8.54 -2.75 -0.65
N ARG A 39 8.03 -2.14 -1.73
CA ARG A 39 8.89 -1.41 -2.70
C ARG A 39 9.22 0.00 -2.25
N THR A 40 8.36 0.63 -1.46
CA THR A 40 8.54 2.00 -0.96
C THR A 40 9.15 2.05 0.43
N ALA A 41 9.44 0.91 1.06
CA ALA A 41 10.15 0.89 2.33
C ALA A 41 11.61 1.31 2.14
N ASN A 42 12.09 2.15 3.05
CA ASN A 42 13.47 2.63 3.04
C ASN A 42 14.45 1.45 3.18
N GLY A 43 15.52 1.45 2.39
CA GLY A 43 16.56 0.41 2.41
C GLY A 43 16.17 -0.89 1.72
N THR A 44 15.03 -0.93 1.02
CA THR A 44 14.70 -2.09 0.19
C THR A 44 15.46 -2.05 -1.14
N PRO A 45 15.79 -3.21 -1.74
CA PRO A 45 16.56 -3.28 -2.98
C PRO A 45 15.70 -2.98 -4.24
N PHE A 46 14.46 -2.55 -4.07
CA PHE A 46 13.51 -2.34 -5.16
C PHE A 46 13.51 -0.88 -5.61
N ASP A 47 13.31 -0.65 -6.90
CA ASP A 47 13.07 0.69 -7.42
C ASP A 47 11.75 1.23 -6.85
N TYR A 48 11.78 2.47 -6.36
CA TYR A 48 10.58 3.15 -5.90
C TYR A 48 9.58 3.24 -7.08
N PRO A 49 8.34 2.77 -6.93
CA PRO A 49 7.32 2.99 -7.96
C PRO A 49 7.09 4.50 -8.10
N ASN A 50 7.20 5.01 -9.33
CA ASN A 50 7.03 6.44 -9.66
C ASN A 50 5.60 6.96 -9.36
N ASP A 51 4.60 6.09 -9.20
CA ASP A 51 3.27 6.45 -8.69
C ASP A 51 3.30 6.51 -7.16
N LEU A 52 3.91 7.57 -6.64
CA LEU A 52 3.79 7.92 -5.23
C LEU A 52 2.33 8.24 -4.90
N LEU A 53 1.90 7.79 -3.73
CA LEU A 53 0.63 8.07 -3.04
C LEU A 53 0.45 9.57 -2.68
N THR A 54 1.02 10.48 -3.47
CA THR A 54 0.87 11.93 -3.34
C THR A 54 -0.44 12.42 -3.93
N GLU A 55 -1.52 11.70 -3.71
CA GLU A 55 -2.85 12.29 -3.72
C GLU A 55 -3.57 11.80 -2.47
N LYS A 56 -3.07 12.26 -1.31
CA LYS A 56 -4.01 12.74 -0.28
C LYS A 56 -4.96 13.66 -1.01
N LYS A 57 -6.10 13.10 -1.41
CA LYS A 57 -7.25 13.81 -1.96
C LYS A 57 -7.55 14.89 -0.92
N ASN A 58 -7.07 16.10 -1.17
CA ASN A 58 -7.49 17.30 -0.48
C ASN A 58 -8.96 17.53 -0.86
N ALA A 59 -9.83 16.67 -0.34
CA ALA A 59 -11.27 16.74 -0.37
C ALA A 59 -11.75 16.93 1.07
N ALA A 60 -11.07 17.81 1.81
CA ALA A 60 -11.60 18.44 3.00
C ALA A 60 -11.74 19.93 2.68
N THR A 61 -12.99 20.29 2.33
CA THR A 61 -13.61 21.61 2.50
C THR A 61 -13.44 22.63 1.36
N THR A 62 -14.39 22.53 0.43
CA THR A 62 -15.01 23.63 -0.29
C THR A 62 -15.51 24.73 0.68
N GLU A 63 -15.47 25.99 0.25
CA GLU A 63 -16.56 27.01 0.37
C GLU A 63 -16.09 28.42 0.79
N ALA A 64 -16.49 29.39 -0.05
CA ALA A 64 -16.57 30.86 0.09
C ALA A 64 -15.31 31.71 -0.16
#